data_AF-A0A810MTA0-F1
#
_entry.id   AF-A0A810MTA0-F1
#
_cell.length_a   1.000
_cell.length_b   1.000
_cell.length_c   1.000
_cell.angle_alpha   90.00
_cell.angle_beta   90.00
_cell.angle_gamma   90.00
#
_symmetry.space_group_name_H-M   'P 1'
#
loop_
_entity.id
_entity.type
_entity.pdbx_description
1 polymer ?
#
loop_
_entity_poly.entity_id
_entity_poly.type
_entity_poly.pdbx_seq_one_letter_code
_entity_poly.pdbx_strand_id
1 'polypeptide(L)'
;MSLLKRLSESPDERPDAVRVSGTALSGVELLRCATAVADRVHGLDRVAIEATPTMETVVGVVGALLAGVAVVPVPADAGAMERAHMFRDSGAAALLAPKGPGRPRVPGRRSYRWIWPSGRTGPVRSRIRSGPR
;
A
#
# COMPACT_ATOMS: atom_id res chain seq x y z
N MET A 1 5.53 22.70 6.36
CA MET A 1 6.10 21.33 6.39
C MET A 1 5.03 20.37 5.88
N SER A 2 5.30 19.50 4.91
CA SER A 2 4.29 18.52 4.44
C SER A 2 4.16 17.37 5.44
N LEU A 3 2.97 16.77 5.51
CA LEU A 3 2.65 15.67 6.44
C LEU A 3 3.65 14.50 6.33
N LEU A 4 3.98 14.10 5.10
CA LEU A 4 4.90 12.99 4.83
C LEU A 4 6.32 13.30 5.34
N LYS A 5 6.78 14.55 5.16
CA LYS A 5 8.09 15.01 5.63
C LYS A 5 8.20 14.93 7.16
N ARG A 6 7.15 15.36 7.89
CA ARG A 6 7.12 15.25 9.36
C ARG A 6 7.21 13.80 9.81
N LEU A 7 6.48 12.89 9.15
CA LEU A 7 6.50 11.47 9.48
C LEU A 7 7.90 10.85 9.28
N SER A 8 8.61 11.22 8.21
CA SER A 8 9.92 10.64 7.89
C SER A 8 11.08 11.24 8.71
N GLU A 9 11.00 12.51 9.08
CA GLU A 9 12.11 13.22 9.78
C GLU A 9 11.93 13.26 11.30
N SER A 10 10.70 13.19 11.80
CA SER A 10 10.39 13.31 13.23
C SER A 10 9.13 12.51 13.59
N PRO A 11 9.19 11.17 13.45
CA PRO A 11 8.06 10.30 13.77
C PRO A 11 7.67 10.43 15.24
N ASP A 12 6.36 10.45 15.49
CA ASP A 12 5.78 10.51 16.84
C ASP A 12 5.99 9.18 17.58
N GLU A 13 6.42 9.20 18.84
CA GLU A 13 6.62 8.00 19.65
C GLU A 13 5.37 7.57 20.44
N ARG A 14 4.34 8.42 20.54
CA ARG A 14 3.10 8.06 21.25
C ARG A 14 2.49 6.80 20.63
N PRO A 15 2.14 5.78 21.44
CA PRO A 15 1.75 4.45 20.94
C PRO A 15 0.47 4.43 20.10
N ASP A 16 -0.34 5.48 20.18
CA ASP A 16 -1.61 5.62 19.47
C ASP A 16 -1.69 6.89 18.61
N ALA A 17 -0.54 7.40 18.17
CA ALA A 17 -0.46 8.53 17.27
C ALA A 17 -1.33 8.36 16.00
N VAL A 18 -1.52 7.12 15.54
CA VAL A 18 -2.47 6.77 14.47
C VAL A 18 -3.32 5.57 14.91
N ARG A 19 -4.65 5.71 14.86
CA ARG A 19 -5.59 4.65 15.21
C ARG A 19 -6.63 4.45 14.11
N VAL A 20 -6.76 3.21 13.62
CA VAL A 20 -7.74 2.82 12.60
C VAL A 20 -8.31 1.46 12.94
N SER A 21 -9.64 1.35 13.00
CA SER A 21 -10.35 0.08 13.23
C SER A 21 -9.81 -0.72 14.43
N GLY A 22 -9.61 -0.04 15.57
CA GLY A 22 -9.09 -0.65 16.79
C GLY A 22 -7.58 -0.92 16.81
N THR A 23 -6.88 -0.84 15.68
CA THR A 23 -5.42 -0.95 15.60
C THR A 23 -4.79 0.42 15.81
N ALA A 24 -3.80 0.49 16.69
CA ALA A 24 -3.05 1.70 17.02
C ALA A 24 -1.57 1.49 16.70
N LEU A 25 -0.93 2.52 16.14
CA LEU A 25 0.51 2.57 15.90
C LEU A 25 1.06 3.93 16.31
N SER A 26 2.28 3.92 16.82
CA SER A 26 3.14 5.11 16.86
C SER A 26 3.55 5.53 15.45
N GLY A 27 4.03 6.77 15.31
CA GLY A 27 4.64 7.24 14.07
C GLY A 27 5.88 6.43 13.69
N VAL A 28 6.66 5.99 14.69
CA VAL A 28 7.84 5.13 14.48
C VAL A 28 7.42 3.77 13.92
N GLU A 29 6.37 3.15 14.47
CA GLU A 29 5.86 1.88 13.97
C GLU A 29 5.23 2.03 12.58
N LEU A 30 4.44 3.08 12.34
CA LEU A 30 3.90 3.38 11.02
C LEU A 30 5.02 3.50 9.98
N LEU A 31 6.07 4.27 10.28
CA LEU A 31 7.22 4.42 9.39
C LEU A 31 7.90 3.08 9.12
N ARG A 32 8.16 2.26 10.15
CA ARG A 32 8.74 0.91 9.99
C ARG A 32 7.90 0.03 9.07
N CYS A 33 6.58 0.02 9.26
CA CYS A 33 5.67 -0.77 8.43
C CYS A 33 5.62 -0.27 6.99
N ALA A 34 5.56 1.06 6.83
CA ALA A 34 5.46 1.71 5.53
C ALA A 34 6.73 1.54 4.70
N THR A 35 7.92 1.64 5.29
CA THR A 35 9.19 1.36 4.59
C THR A 35 9.23 -0.08 4.05
N ALA A 36 8.67 -1.04 4.81
CA ALA A 36 8.60 -2.42 4.36
C ALA A 36 7.66 -2.63 3.15
N VAL A 37 6.67 -1.75 2.95
CA VAL A 37 5.85 -1.67 1.74
C VAL A 37 6.59 -0.91 0.63
N ALA A 38 7.23 0.21 0.97
CA ALA A 38 8.02 1.03 0.05
C ALA A 38 9.04 0.19 -0.73
N ASP A 39 9.80 -0.67 -0.04
CA ASP A 39 10.76 -1.61 -0.65
C ASP A 39 10.14 -2.51 -1.73
N ARG A 40 8.84 -2.80 -1.64
CA ARG A 40 8.15 -3.74 -2.54
C ARG A 40 7.52 -3.07 -3.75
N VAL A 41 7.13 -1.80 -3.61
CA VAL A 41 6.54 -1.00 -4.69
C VAL A 41 7.59 -0.17 -5.41
N HIS A 42 8.82 -0.10 -4.88
CA HIS A 42 9.93 0.66 -5.47
C HIS A 42 10.12 0.31 -6.96
N GLY A 43 10.27 1.36 -7.78
CA GLY A 43 10.41 1.25 -9.23
C GLY A 43 9.10 1.15 -10.02
N LEU A 44 7.94 1.17 -9.35
CA LEU A 44 6.65 1.36 -10.01
C LEU A 44 6.33 2.84 -10.18
N ASP A 45 5.65 3.22 -11.26
CA ASP A 45 5.12 4.58 -11.40
C ASP A 45 3.86 4.77 -10.57
N ARG A 46 2.97 3.76 -10.61
CA ARG A 46 1.67 3.75 -9.94
C ARG A 46 1.35 2.38 -9.38
N VAL A 47 0.76 2.36 -8.18
CA VAL A 47 0.24 1.15 -7.54
C VAL A 47 -1.20 1.37 -7.12
N ALA A 48 -2.06 0.41 -7.43
CA ALA A 48 -3.42 0.38 -6.95
C ALA A 48 -3.46 -0.19 -5.54
N ILE A 49 -4.32 0.35 -4.68
CA ILE A 49 -4.51 -0.12 -3.30
C ILE A 49 -5.99 -0.35 -3.06
N GLU A 50 -6.33 -1.55 -2.59
CA GLU A 50 -7.69 -1.88 -2.19
C GLU A 50 -8.03 -1.12 -0.92
N ALA A 51 -8.88 -0.11 -1.05
CA ALA A 51 -9.15 0.88 -0.03
C ALA A 51 -10.20 0.37 0.95
N THR A 52 -9.73 -0.29 2.02
CA THR A 52 -10.56 -0.66 3.19
C THR A 52 -10.28 0.30 4.36
N PRO A 53 -11.22 0.53 5.30
CA PRO A 53 -10.98 1.37 6.47
C PRO A 53 -10.11 0.63 7.53
N THR A 54 -8.88 0.29 7.17
CA THR A 54 -7.95 -0.55 7.96
C THR A 54 -6.57 0.10 8.07
N MET A 55 -5.78 -0.35 9.05
CA MET A 55 -4.40 0.13 9.21
C MET A 55 -3.52 -0.31 8.03
N GLU A 56 -3.82 -1.46 7.41
CA GLU A 56 -3.17 -1.92 6.18
C GLU A 56 -3.36 -0.92 5.03
N THR A 57 -4.54 -0.34 4.85
CA THR A 57 -4.71 0.69 3.81
C THR A 57 -3.83 1.91 4.08
N VAL A 58 -3.76 2.37 5.34
CA VAL A 58 -2.89 3.50 5.72
C VAL A 58 -1.42 3.17 5.45
N VAL A 59 -0.93 2.03 5.92
CA VAL A 59 0.45 1.59 5.72
C VAL A 59 0.77 1.42 4.23
N GLY A 60 -0.16 0.89 3.45
CA GLY A 60 -0.04 0.73 2.00
C GLY A 60 0.16 2.08 1.30
N VAL A 61 -0.70 3.05 1.62
CA VAL A 61 -0.66 4.40 1.05
C VAL A 61 0.63 5.11 1.44
N VAL A 62 0.96 5.13 2.73
CA VAL A 62 2.18 5.80 3.22
C VAL A 62 3.43 5.16 2.61
N GLY A 63 3.47 3.82 2.51
CA GLY A 63 4.59 3.12 1.89
C GLY A 63 4.78 3.46 0.41
N ALA A 64 3.70 3.57 -0.36
CA ALA A 64 3.75 4.02 -1.75
C ALA A 64 4.26 5.46 -1.87
N LEU A 65 3.74 6.37 -1.06
CA LEU A 65 4.17 7.77 -1.04
C LEU A 65 5.64 7.92 -0.63
N LEU A 66 6.12 7.15 0.35
CA LEU A 66 7.54 7.11 0.74
C LEU A 66 8.44 6.61 -0.39
N ALA A 67 7.95 5.70 -1.23
CA ALA A 67 8.68 5.20 -2.40
C ALA A 67 8.60 6.12 -3.63
N GLY A 68 7.88 7.24 -3.55
CA GLY A 68 7.62 8.12 -4.70
C GLY A 68 6.64 7.53 -5.72
N VAL A 69 5.86 6.52 -5.34
CA VAL A 69 4.91 5.82 -6.20
C VAL A 69 3.52 6.42 -6.02
N ALA A 70 2.88 6.79 -7.13
CA ALA A 70 1.52 7.33 -7.07
C ALA A 70 0.50 6.23 -6.70
N VAL A 71 -0.48 6.58 -5.86
CA VAL A 71 -1.52 5.67 -5.38
C VAL A 71 -2.78 5.79 -6.21
N VAL A 72 -3.34 4.66 -6.61
CA VAL A 72 -4.67 4.56 -7.23
C VAL A 72 -5.61 3.85 -6.25
N PRO A 73 -6.54 4.55 -5.58
CA PRO A 73 -7.48 3.91 -4.68
C PRO A 73 -8.48 3.06 -5.47
N VAL A 74 -8.71 1.82 -5.01
CA VAL A 74 -9.66 0.88 -5.60
C VAL A 74 -10.69 0.48 -4.53
N PRO A 75 -12.00 0.69 -4.74
CA PRO A 75 -13.03 0.23 -3.80
C PRO A 75 -12.92 -1.28 -3.53
N ALA A 76 -13.14 -1.68 -2.27
CA ALA A 76 -13.02 -3.09 -1.88
C ALA A 76 -14.12 -3.99 -2.48
N ASP A 77 -15.24 -3.39 -2.87
CA ASP A 77 -16.38 -4.01 -3.56
C ASP A 77 -16.25 -3.93 -5.10
N ALA A 78 -15.17 -3.35 -5.63
CA ALA A 78 -14.96 -3.23 -7.06
C ALA A 78 -14.86 -4.60 -7.73
N GLY A 79 -15.77 -4.85 -8.67
CA GLY A 79 -15.81 -6.08 -9.46
C GLY A 79 -14.55 -6.27 -10.32
N ALA A 80 -14.36 -7.48 -10.87
CA ALA A 80 -13.20 -7.76 -11.73
C ALA A 80 -13.12 -6.84 -12.95
N MET A 81 -14.27 -6.53 -13.58
CA MET A 81 -14.33 -5.62 -14.72
C MET A 81 -13.99 -4.18 -14.34
N GLU A 82 -14.57 -3.67 -13.26
CA GLU A 82 -14.30 -2.31 -12.77
C GLU A 82 -12.83 -2.13 -12.41
N ARG A 83 -12.23 -3.09 -11.69
CA ARG A 83 -10.79 -3.10 -11.41
C ARG A 83 -9.95 -3.11 -12.69
N ALA A 84 -10.34 -3.89 -13.70
CA ALA A 84 -9.65 -3.89 -14.98
C ALA A 84 -9.77 -2.53 -15.71
N HIS A 85 -10.91 -1.85 -15.60
CA HIS A 85 -11.06 -0.48 -16.09
C HIS A 85 -10.12 0.49 -15.36
N MET A 86 -10.08 0.46 -14.02
CA MET A 86 -9.18 1.30 -13.24
C MET A 86 -7.70 1.04 -13.58
N PHE A 87 -7.31 -0.21 -13.79
CA PHE A 87 -5.95 -0.53 -14.25
C PHE A 87 -5.62 0.10 -15.59
N ARG A 88 -6.54 0.01 -16.57
CA ARG A 88 -6.34 0.59 -17.90
C ARG A 88 -6.28 2.11 -17.87
N ASP A 89 -7.18 2.75 -17.13
CA ASP A 89 -7.29 4.20 -17.07
C ASP A 89 -6.11 4.83 -16.30
N SER A 90 -5.72 4.21 -15.18
CA SER A 90 -4.64 4.73 -14.33
C SER A 90 -3.23 4.30 -14.75
N GLY A 91 -3.11 3.19 -15.48
CA GLY A 91 -1.82 2.57 -15.77
C GLY A 91 -1.14 1.93 -14.55
N ALA A 92 -1.87 1.67 -13.45
CA ALA A 92 -1.30 1.01 -12.28
C ALA A 92 -0.74 -0.37 -12.64
N ALA A 93 0.48 -0.67 -12.20
CA ALA A 93 1.15 -1.92 -12.57
C ALA A 93 0.60 -3.13 -11.80
N ALA A 94 0.02 -2.89 -10.62
CA ALA A 94 -0.46 -3.93 -9.72
C ALA A 94 -1.41 -3.36 -8.66
N LEU A 95 -2.21 -4.23 -8.05
CA LEU A 95 -3.08 -3.94 -6.91
C LEU A 95 -2.52 -4.61 -5.65
N LEU A 96 -2.32 -3.82 -4.60
CA LEU A 96 -1.99 -4.25 -3.25
C LEU A 96 -3.29 -4.40 -2.45
N ALA A 97 -3.73 -5.63 -2.23
CA ALA A 97 -4.93 -5.95 -1.48
C ALA A 97 -4.58 -6.49 -0.08
N PRO A 98 -5.14 -5.95 1.01
CA PRO A 98 -5.01 -6.55 2.34
C PRO A 98 -5.48 -8.00 2.33
N LYS A 99 -4.84 -8.89 3.11
CA LYS A 99 -5.23 -10.30 3.20
C LYS A 99 -6.51 -10.55 4.02
N GLY A 100 -7.28 -9.51 4.32
CA GLY A 100 -8.46 -9.55 5.18
C GLY A 100 -8.13 -9.24 6.64
N PRO A 101 -9.16 -9.11 7.51
CA PRO A 101 -8.99 -8.79 8.92
C PRO A 101 -8.40 -9.99 9.67
N GLY A 102 -7.07 -10.07 9.70
CA GLY A 102 -6.37 -10.89 10.70
C GLY A 102 -6.44 -10.22 12.07
N ARG A 103 -6.11 -10.95 13.14
CA ARG A 103 -5.88 -10.41 14.49
C ARG A 103 -5.17 -9.05 14.45
N PRO A 104 -5.38 -8.14 15.43
CA PRO A 104 -4.61 -6.91 15.53
C PRO A 104 -3.12 -7.25 15.49
N ARG A 105 -2.51 -6.99 14.34
CA ARG A 105 -1.12 -7.26 14.04
C ARG A 105 -0.57 -5.98 13.47
N VAL A 106 0.64 -5.64 13.87
CA VAL A 106 1.41 -4.59 13.22
C VAL A 106 1.52 -4.95 11.73
N PRO A 107 0.99 -4.12 10.81
CA PRO A 107 1.03 -4.44 9.39
C PRO A 107 2.45 -4.62 8.90
N GLY A 108 2.66 -5.54 7.97
CA GLY A 108 4.00 -5.76 7.45
C GLY A 108 3.99 -6.42 6.09
N ARG A 109 5.17 -6.85 5.66
CA ARG A 109 5.40 -7.50 4.36
C ARG A 109 4.36 -8.59 4.05
N ARG A 110 3.92 -9.38 5.03
CA ARG A 110 2.99 -10.49 4.78
C ARG A 110 1.51 -10.11 4.81
N SER A 111 1.16 -8.87 5.16
CA SER A 111 -0.23 -8.39 5.31
C SER A 111 -0.96 -8.18 3.98
N TYR A 112 -0.23 -8.11 2.86
CA TYR A 112 -0.82 -7.86 1.55
C TYR A 112 -0.67 -9.05 0.60
N ARG A 113 -1.64 -9.19 -0.29
CA ARG A 113 -1.64 -10.02 -1.49
C ARG A 113 -1.60 -9.10 -2.71
N TRP A 114 -0.83 -9.49 -3.71
CA TRP A 114 -0.82 -8.79 -4.97
C TRP A 114 -1.84 -9.37 -5.95
N ILE A 115 -2.43 -8.49 -6.74
CA ILE A 115 -3.31 -8.80 -7.86
C ILE A 115 -2.77 -8.04 -9.08
N TRP A 116 -2.51 -8.77 -10.17
CA TRP A 116 -2.01 -8.19 -11.43
C TRP A 116 -3.18 -7.80 -12.33
N PRO A 117 -2.96 -6.93 -13.35
CA PRO A 117 -4.02 -6.57 -14.32
C PRO A 117 -4.69 -7.78 -14.99
N SER A 118 -3.96 -8.90 -15.13
CA SER A 118 -4.48 -10.16 -15.64
C SER A 118 -5.38 -10.94 -14.65
N GLY A 119 -5.69 -10.39 -13.47
CA GLY A 119 -6.42 -11.05 -12.38
C GLY A 119 -5.62 -12.11 -11.61
N ARG A 120 -4.37 -12.39 -12.01
CA ARG A 120 -3.52 -13.38 -11.33
C ARG A 120 -3.05 -12.84 -9.99
N THR A 121 -2.95 -13.73 -9.00
CA THR A 121 -2.33 -13.45 -7.69
C THR A 121 -0.93 -14.07 -7.62
N GLY A 122 -0.03 -13.48 -6.84
CA GLY A 122 1.31 -14.05 -6.64
C GLY A 122 2.30 -13.09 -5.97
N PRO A 123 3.53 -13.52 -5.65
CA PRO A 123 4.57 -12.61 -5.19
C PRO A 123 5.02 -11.68 -6.33
N VAL A 124 5.55 -10.50 -5.99
CA VAL A 124 6.24 -9.65 -6.97
C VAL A 124 7.33 -10.50 -7.63
N ARG A 125 7.21 -10.78 -8.94
CA ARG A 125 8.28 -11.49 -9.65
C ARG A 125 9.46 -10.52 -9.70
N SER A 126 10.66 -11.02 -9.41
CA SER A 126 11.93 -10.31 -9.52
C SER A 126 12.18 -9.89 -10.98
N ARG A 127 11.52 -8.80 -11.41
CA ARG A 127 11.79 -7.94 -12.57
C ARG A 127 10.57 -7.05 -12.80
N ILE A 128 10.57 -5.88 -12.16
CA ILE A 128 10.09 -4.69 -12.84
C ILE A 128 11.28 -4.27 -13.72
N ARG A 129 11.48 -4.93 -14.87
CA ARG A 129 12.39 -4.43 -15.90
C ARG A 129 11.52 -3.69 -16.90
N SER A 130 11.67 -2.37 -16.89
CA SER A 130 11.45 -1.39 -17.97
C SER A 130 10.18 -1.55 -18.82
N GLY A 131 9.34 -0.51 -18.78
CA GLY A 131 8.25 -0.27 -19.73
C GLY A 131 8.71 -0.25 -21.20
N PRO A 132 7.75 -0.09 -22.13
CA PRO A 132 8.01 -0.25 -23.56
C PRO A 132 9.02 0.79 -24.06
N ARG A 133 9.94 0.33 -24.92
CA ARG A 133 10.80 1.19 -25.74
C ARG A 133 9.99 1.89 -26.81
#